data_AF-J4DNT6-F1
#
_entry.id   AF-J4DNT6-F1
#
_cell.length_a   1.000
_cell.length_b   1.000
_cell.length_c   1.000
_cell.angle_alpha   90.00
_cell.angle_beta   90.00
_cell.angle_gamma   90.00
#
_symmetry.space_group_name_H-M   'P 1'
#
loop_
_entity.id
_entity.type
_entity.pdbx_description
1 polymer ?
#
loop_
_entity_poly.entity_id
_entity_poly.type
_entity_poly.pdbx_seq_one_letter_code
_entity_poly.pdbx_strand_id
1 'polypeptide(L)'
;MDAAIDKFISENFDCSREDAISKLISKRGKSPSILTLIGKKVLPDRHSRSVYSYYRRHLLSHKAGKWSDYELLILLKSFFLSGSYEGNSWKAVSRVLNRSPEQVHDKFREIKPFIHNYRALVTDPNLSDSDKVSKIATINRSPPGVEDDDAEGVSRVSDISEHQQEIYDYIRSLMLNTRRLASLEKIPWSKVQEKFPGYSTSKLRIHFNMSLLPKVYRKVYPEFSGKLVSRLTIRWIRKLLKRPNSERLRSLKDIDFKSKFPMLPVIYTTHCTRRALSKIIRKYQVYAARSQRLFIDSELSAAEVEELKKINPKNLGRIFSNKYIRNIIKFGYSELEVKHWKLHDKNVLRCIKNNILPECTL
;
A
#
# COMPACT_ATOMS: atom_id res chain seq x y z
N MET A 1 8.55 -14.52 -17.41
CA MET A 1 9.61 -13.57 -17.82
C MET A 1 10.95 -14.12 -17.37
N ASP A 2 11.14 -14.36 -16.07
CA ASP A 2 12.39 -14.91 -15.52
C ASP A 2 12.81 -16.23 -16.19
N ALA A 3 11.90 -17.20 -16.31
CA ALA A 3 12.19 -18.46 -17.03
C ALA A 3 12.61 -18.29 -18.50
N ALA A 4 12.09 -17.26 -19.19
CA ALA A 4 12.46 -16.99 -20.57
C ALA A 4 13.83 -16.31 -20.67
N ILE A 5 14.21 -15.54 -19.64
CA ILE A 5 15.54 -14.94 -19.51
C ILE A 5 16.54 -16.04 -19.17
N ASP A 6 16.22 -16.93 -18.24
CA ASP A 6 17.08 -18.03 -17.83
C ASP A 6 17.35 -18.97 -19.01
N LYS A 7 16.31 -19.30 -19.80
CA LYS A 7 16.46 -20.06 -21.05
C LYS A 7 17.37 -19.35 -22.06
N PHE A 8 17.19 -18.04 -22.24
CA PHE A 8 18.05 -17.27 -23.15
C PHE A 8 19.51 -17.24 -22.68
N ILE A 9 19.74 -17.13 -21.37
CA ILE A 9 21.08 -17.18 -20.79
C ILE A 9 21.72 -18.54 -21.03
N SER A 10 21.02 -19.64 -20.74
CA SER A 10 21.56 -21.00 -20.94
C SER A 10 21.88 -21.32 -22.40
N GLU A 11 21.19 -20.68 -23.36
CA GLU A 11 21.41 -20.89 -24.79
C GLU A 11 22.53 -20.00 -25.39
N ASN A 12 22.91 -18.90 -24.72
CA ASN A 12 23.75 -17.86 -25.33
C ASN A 12 24.96 -17.43 -24.47
N PHE A 13 25.08 -17.90 -23.23
CA PHE A 13 26.15 -17.49 -22.31
C PHE A 13 26.67 -18.66 -21.47
N ASP A 14 27.99 -18.91 -21.56
CA ASP A 14 28.72 -19.84 -20.71
C ASP A 14 29.32 -19.11 -19.50
N CYS A 15 28.49 -18.46 -18.69
CA CYS A 15 28.95 -17.80 -17.46
C CYS A 15 27.87 -17.81 -16.39
N SER A 16 28.21 -17.33 -15.19
CA SER A 16 27.23 -17.22 -14.11
C SER A 16 26.02 -16.40 -14.57
N ARG A 17 24.85 -16.73 -14.03
CA ARG A 17 23.61 -16.02 -14.34
C ARG A 17 23.73 -14.51 -14.10
N GLU A 18 24.46 -14.12 -13.05
CA GLU A 18 24.65 -12.74 -12.64
C GLU A 18 25.55 -11.98 -13.63
N ASP A 19 26.60 -12.63 -14.13
CA ASP A 19 27.47 -12.07 -15.17
C ASP A 19 26.75 -11.94 -16.51
N ALA A 20 25.96 -12.95 -16.89
CA ALA A 20 25.15 -12.92 -18.10
C ALA A 20 24.10 -11.79 -18.04
N ILE A 21 23.41 -11.63 -16.91
CA ILE A 21 22.46 -10.52 -16.68
C ILE A 21 23.18 -9.17 -16.76
N SER A 22 24.37 -9.04 -16.18
CA SER A 22 25.17 -7.80 -16.24
C SER A 22 25.55 -7.45 -17.67
N LYS A 23 25.96 -8.44 -18.48
CA LYS A 23 26.23 -8.28 -19.92
C LYS A 23 24.97 -7.88 -20.69
N LEU A 24 23.82 -8.46 -20.37
CA LEU A 24 22.53 -8.15 -21.01
C LEU A 24 21.95 -6.77 -20.64
N ILE A 25 22.36 -6.22 -19.50
CA ILE A 25 21.98 -4.87 -19.03
C ILE A 25 22.95 -3.80 -19.54
N SER A 26 24.18 -4.19 -19.92
CA SER A 26 25.20 -3.26 -20.43
C SER A 26 24.68 -2.43 -21.61
N LYS A 27 24.92 -1.12 -21.53
CA LYS A 27 24.21 -0.09 -22.30
C LYS A 27 24.62 -0.11 -23.77
N ARG A 28 23.71 -0.46 -24.69
CA ARG A 28 23.90 -0.27 -26.14
C ARG A 28 23.11 0.94 -26.65
N GLY A 29 23.65 2.15 -26.45
CA GLY A 29 23.16 3.36 -27.12
C GLY A 29 21.64 3.62 -26.99
N LYS A 30 20.98 3.90 -28.13
CA LYS A 30 19.53 4.15 -28.25
C LYS A 30 18.69 2.87 -28.44
N SER A 31 19.34 1.71 -28.56
CA SER A 31 18.65 0.44 -28.83
C SER A 31 18.01 -0.12 -27.56
N PRO A 32 16.82 -0.74 -27.64
CA PRO A 32 16.24 -1.46 -26.52
C PRO A 32 17.18 -2.55 -26.04
N SER A 33 17.28 -2.75 -24.73
CA SER A 33 18.07 -3.86 -24.18
C SER A 33 17.51 -5.20 -24.64
N ILE A 34 18.38 -6.21 -24.75
CA ILE A 34 18.00 -7.59 -25.10
C ILE A 34 16.93 -8.10 -24.12
N LEU A 35 17.03 -7.76 -22.83
CA LEU A 35 16.01 -8.07 -21.82
C LEU A 35 14.64 -7.44 -22.10
N THR A 36 14.61 -6.22 -22.64
CA THR A 36 13.35 -5.58 -23.05
C THR A 36 12.71 -6.34 -24.21
N LEU A 37 13.53 -6.80 -25.18
CA LEU A 37 13.06 -7.56 -26.34
C LEU A 37 12.49 -8.92 -25.91
N ILE A 38 13.22 -9.66 -25.06
CA ILE A 38 12.74 -10.93 -24.49
C ILE A 38 11.44 -10.71 -23.72
N GLY A 39 11.41 -9.70 -22.84
CA GLY A 39 10.24 -9.41 -22.04
C GLY A 39 9.03 -8.99 -22.87
N LYS A 40 9.21 -8.31 -24.01
CA LYS A 40 8.13 -7.96 -24.93
C LYS A 40 7.64 -9.13 -25.78
N LYS A 41 8.49 -10.12 -26.10
CA LYS A 41 8.03 -11.37 -26.72
C LYS A 41 7.13 -12.17 -25.78
N VAL A 42 7.45 -12.20 -24.49
CA VAL A 42 6.69 -12.96 -23.48
C VAL A 42 5.47 -12.21 -22.97
N LEU A 43 5.54 -10.88 -22.91
CA LEU A 43 4.47 -10.00 -22.41
C LEU A 43 4.16 -8.91 -23.44
N PRO A 44 3.56 -9.27 -24.60
CA PRO A 44 3.34 -8.34 -25.70
C PRO A 44 2.47 -7.14 -25.29
N ASP A 45 1.43 -7.39 -24.48
CA ASP A 45 0.47 -6.38 -24.01
C ASP A 45 1.04 -5.41 -22.96
N ARG A 46 2.18 -5.72 -22.34
CA ARG A 46 2.79 -4.86 -21.33
C ARG A 46 3.58 -3.74 -22.00
N HIS A 47 3.45 -2.51 -21.49
CA HIS A 47 4.25 -1.38 -21.98
C HIS A 47 5.75 -1.66 -21.82
N SER A 48 6.57 -1.35 -22.84
CA SER A 48 8.02 -1.61 -22.86
C SER A 48 8.75 -1.02 -21.64
N ARG A 49 8.41 0.21 -21.24
CA ARG A 49 8.93 0.86 -20.02
C ARG A 49 8.62 0.10 -18.73
N SER A 50 7.48 -0.59 -18.65
CA SER A 50 7.13 -1.43 -17.50
C SER A 50 8.00 -2.68 -17.46
N VAL A 51 8.25 -3.31 -18.61
CA VAL A 51 9.16 -4.45 -18.75
C VAL A 51 10.59 -4.04 -18.37
N TYR A 52 11.04 -2.89 -18.89
CA TYR A 52 12.32 -2.28 -18.57
C TYR A 52 12.52 -2.08 -17.06
N SER A 53 11.52 -1.48 -16.42
CA SER A 53 11.58 -1.19 -14.99
C SER A 53 11.54 -2.45 -14.13
N TYR A 54 10.84 -3.50 -14.58
CA TYR A 54 10.77 -4.77 -13.87
C TYR A 54 12.16 -5.42 -13.78
N TYR A 55 12.82 -5.66 -14.90
CA TYR A 55 14.09 -6.39 -14.84
C TYR A 55 15.19 -5.59 -14.14
N ARG A 56 15.21 -4.26 -14.30
CA ARG A 56 16.19 -3.40 -13.63
C ARG A 56 16.09 -3.50 -12.10
N ARG A 57 14.90 -3.78 -11.56
CA ARG A 57 14.67 -3.92 -10.12
C ARG A 57 14.80 -5.34 -9.60
N HIS A 58 14.50 -6.33 -10.43
CA HIS A 58 14.31 -7.72 -10.00
C HIS A 58 15.41 -8.68 -10.45
N LEU A 59 16.18 -8.34 -11.49
CA LEU A 59 17.28 -9.19 -11.97
C LEU A 59 18.64 -8.81 -11.41
N LEU A 60 18.84 -7.54 -11.03
CA LEU A 60 20.05 -7.12 -10.33
C LEU A 60 19.94 -7.49 -8.86
N SER A 61 20.92 -8.24 -8.35
CA SER A 61 21.03 -8.52 -6.93
C SER A 61 21.35 -7.22 -6.20
N HIS A 62 20.42 -6.79 -5.36
CA HIS A 62 20.61 -5.67 -4.44
C HIS A 62 20.32 -6.15 -3.04
N LYS A 63 21.06 -5.61 -2.06
CA LYS A 63 20.80 -5.83 -0.65
C LYS A 63 19.36 -5.40 -0.33
N ALA A 64 18.62 -6.33 0.26
CA ALA A 64 17.25 -6.13 0.71
C ALA A 64 17.20 -6.23 2.25
N GLY A 65 16.11 -5.73 2.84
CA GLY A 65 15.90 -5.79 4.29
C GLY A 65 16.20 -4.48 5.01
N LYS A 66 16.31 -4.56 6.35
CA LYS A 66 16.47 -3.40 7.24
C LYS A 66 17.75 -2.63 6.90
N TRP A 67 17.68 -1.31 6.98
CA TRP A 67 18.85 -0.44 6.84
C TRP A 67 19.66 -0.48 8.14
N SER A 68 20.97 -0.68 8.02
CA SER A 68 21.88 -0.50 9.15
C SER A 68 22.22 0.98 9.35
N ASP A 69 22.61 1.34 10.57
CA ASP A 69 23.04 2.71 10.89
C ASP A 69 24.31 3.09 10.11
N TYR A 70 25.16 2.12 9.76
CA TYR A 70 26.30 2.32 8.87
C TYR A 70 25.89 2.64 7.42
N GLU A 71 24.90 1.94 6.86
CA GLU A 71 24.35 2.28 5.54
C GLU A 71 23.73 3.68 5.53
N LEU A 72 23.10 4.06 6.65
CA LEU A 72 22.55 5.38 6.83
C LEU A 72 23.65 6.45 6.93
N LEU A 73 24.75 6.19 7.64
CA LEU A 73 25.92 7.09 7.68
C LEU A 73 26.49 7.34 6.28
N ILE A 74 26.67 6.30 5.46
CA ILE A 74 27.15 6.43 4.08
C ILE A 74 26.20 7.29 3.24
N LEU A 75 24.88 7.06 3.36
CA LEU A 75 23.87 7.87 2.70
C LEU A 75 23.96 9.35 3.12
N LEU A 76 24.09 9.61 4.42
CA LEU A 76 24.19 10.96 4.96
C LEU A 76 25.50 11.66 4.53
N LYS A 77 26.64 10.96 4.58
CA LYS A 77 27.93 11.46 4.07
C LYS A 77 27.82 11.83 2.59
N SER A 78 27.19 10.96 1.80
CA SER A 78 26.98 11.24 0.38
C SER A 78 26.11 12.47 0.14
N PHE A 79 25.23 12.84 1.08
CA PHE A 79 24.40 14.03 0.98
C PHE A 79 25.11 15.31 1.46
N PHE A 80 25.80 15.25 2.60
CA PHE A 80 26.41 16.43 3.23
C PHE A 80 27.79 16.78 2.67
N LEU A 81 28.57 15.80 2.22
CA LEU A 81 29.97 15.99 1.83
C LEU A 81 30.17 16.05 0.30
N SER A 82 29.14 15.77 -0.50
CA SER A 82 29.24 15.78 -1.98
C SER A 82 29.12 17.17 -2.60
N GLY A 83 29.00 18.24 -1.79
CA GLY A 83 29.03 19.63 -2.23
C GLY A 83 27.89 20.08 -3.15
N SER A 84 26.95 19.21 -3.52
CA SER A 84 25.85 19.54 -4.44
C SER A 84 24.49 19.15 -3.85
N TYR A 85 23.76 20.13 -3.33
CA TYR A 85 22.39 19.96 -2.85
C TYR A 85 21.43 19.44 -3.94
N GLU A 86 21.79 19.62 -5.22
CA GLU A 86 20.98 19.26 -6.39
C GLU A 86 21.54 18.06 -7.19
N GLY A 87 22.75 17.57 -6.86
CA GLY A 87 23.55 16.73 -7.75
C GLY A 87 23.82 15.30 -7.28
N ASN A 88 23.12 14.81 -6.25
CA ASN A 88 23.37 13.45 -5.77
C ASN A 88 22.99 12.42 -6.83
N SER A 89 24.00 11.87 -7.50
CA SER A 89 23.84 10.70 -8.35
C SER A 89 23.52 9.51 -7.45
N TRP A 90 22.23 9.23 -7.23
CA TRP A 90 21.75 8.06 -6.50
C TRP A 90 22.36 6.75 -7.02
N LYS A 91 22.82 6.74 -8.29
CA LYS A 91 23.55 5.64 -8.91
C LYS A 91 24.94 5.42 -8.31
N ALA A 92 25.62 6.46 -7.85
CA ALA A 92 26.91 6.34 -7.16
C ALA A 92 26.71 5.78 -5.75
N VAL A 93 25.79 6.37 -4.98
CA VAL A 93 25.46 5.92 -3.62
C VAL A 93 24.92 4.48 -3.62
N SER A 94 24.09 4.15 -4.61
CA SER A 94 23.57 2.79 -4.84
C SER A 94 24.67 1.75 -5.02
N ARG A 95 25.74 2.08 -5.75
CA ARG A 95 26.88 1.18 -5.96
C ARG A 95 27.63 0.93 -4.65
N VAL A 96 27.84 1.98 -3.84
CA VAL A 96 28.54 1.86 -2.54
C VAL A 96 27.73 1.05 -1.54
N LEU A 97 26.41 1.30 -1.46
CA LEU A 97 25.53 0.62 -0.51
C LEU A 97 25.09 -0.77 -0.96
N ASN A 98 25.39 -1.15 -2.20
CA ASN A 98 24.81 -2.31 -2.87
C ASN A 98 23.27 -2.37 -2.73
N ARG A 99 22.59 -1.22 -2.73
CA ARG A 99 21.12 -1.11 -2.71
C ARG A 99 20.65 -0.48 -4.01
N SER A 100 19.44 -0.80 -4.46
CA SER A 100 18.90 -0.18 -5.68
C SER A 100 18.81 1.34 -5.53
N PRO A 101 19.02 2.13 -6.61
CA PRO A 101 18.90 3.59 -6.56
C PRO A 101 17.54 4.05 -6.00
N GLU A 102 16.48 3.29 -6.30
CA GLU A 102 15.14 3.51 -5.77
C GLU A 102 15.09 3.35 -4.25
N GLN A 103 15.65 2.28 -3.68
CA GLN A 103 15.72 2.08 -2.23
C GLN A 103 16.50 3.22 -1.55
N VAL A 104 17.61 3.66 -2.13
CA VAL A 104 18.41 4.78 -1.61
C VAL A 104 17.59 6.06 -1.59
N HIS A 105 16.93 6.38 -2.71
CA HIS A 105 16.08 7.56 -2.81
C HIS A 105 14.86 7.50 -1.87
N ASP A 106 14.25 6.33 -1.69
CA ASP A 106 13.14 6.12 -0.76
C ASP A 106 13.59 6.32 0.68
N LYS A 107 14.74 5.77 1.07
CA LYS A 107 15.29 5.97 2.41
C LYS A 107 15.68 7.42 2.65
N PHE A 108 16.25 8.10 1.65
CA PHE A 108 16.53 9.52 1.75
C PHE A 108 15.25 10.33 1.98
N ARG A 109 14.17 10.04 1.25
CA ARG A 109 12.86 10.71 1.46
C ARG A 109 12.28 10.47 2.86
N GLU A 110 12.51 9.30 3.44
CA GLU A 110 12.09 8.97 4.79
C GLU A 110 12.81 9.83 5.85
N ILE A 111 14.13 9.99 5.72
CA ILE A 111 14.96 10.73 6.69
C ILE A 111 15.02 12.24 6.40
N LYS A 112 14.69 12.68 5.18
CA LYS A 112 14.77 14.09 4.74
C LYS A 112 14.11 15.08 5.71
N PRO A 113 12.92 14.83 6.29
CA PRO A 113 12.32 15.76 7.25
C PRO A 113 13.19 15.98 8.49
N PHE A 114 13.96 14.97 8.89
CA PHE A 114 14.80 14.96 10.08
C PHE A 114 16.28 15.17 9.75
N ILE A 115 16.60 15.55 8.51
CA ILE A 115 17.99 15.58 8.01
C ILE A 115 18.88 16.52 8.85
N HIS A 116 18.29 17.58 9.41
CA HIS A 116 18.97 18.55 10.26
C HIS A 116 19.57 17.91 11.53
N ASN A 117 18.91 16.90 12.11
CA ASN A 117 19.39 16.18 13.30
C ASN A 117 20.73 15.47 13.07
N TYR A 118 21.04 15.15 11.80
CA TYR A 118 22.25 14.41 11.44
C TYR A 118 23.38 15.31 10.95
N ARG A 119 23.11 16.59 10.65
CA ARG A 119 24.09 17.48 9.99
C ARG A 119 25.35 17.64 10.84
N ALA A 120 25.20 18.13 12.07
CA ALA A 120 26.32 18.38 12.99
C ALA A 120 27.13 17.10 13.24
N LEU A 121 26.45 15.96 13.37
CA LEU A 121 27.09 14.68 13.60
C LEU A 121 27.96 14.21 12.42
N VAL A 122 27.46 14.37 11.19
CA VAL A 122 28.12 13.82 10.00
C VAL A 122 29.29 14.70 9.57
N THR A 123 29.16 16.02 9.71
CA THR A 123 30.18 17.00 9.31
C THR A 123 31.29 17.19 10.33
N ASP A 124 31.14 16.69 11.55
CA ASP A 124 32.18 16.81 12.59
C ASP A 124 33.44 16.02 12.21
N PRO A 125 34.61 16.67 12.03
CA PRO A 125 35.86 15.99 11.69
C PRO A 125 36.48 15.24 12.87
N ASN A 126 36.08 15.54 14.11
CA ASN A 126 36.66 14.96 15.32
C ASN A 126 36.01 13.63 15.72
N LEU A 127 34.90 13.25 15.09
CA LEU A 127 34.20 12.00 15.39
C LEU A 127 34.61 10.90 14.40
N SER A 128 34.93 9.72 14.95
CA SER A 128 35.17 8.53 14.14
C SER A 128 33.87 8.04 13.50
N ASP A 129 33.98 7.22 12.44
CA ASP A 129 32.81 6.62 11.80
C ASP A 129 32.04 5.70 12.75
N SER A 130 32.73 5.04 13.68
CA SER A 130 32.09 4.21 14.71
C SER A 130 31.24 5.04 15.68
N ASP A 131 31.76 6.20 16.10
CA ASP A 131 31.03 7.11 16.98
C ASP A 131 29.84 7.74 16.28
N LYS A 132 30.00 8.07 14.99
CA LYS A 132 28.92 8.58 14.14
C LYS A 132 27.81 7.54 13.98
N VAL A 133 28.15 6.27 13.73
CA VAL A 133 27.16 5.18 13.67
C VAL A 133 26.44 5.00 14.99
N SER A 134 27.16 4.99 16.10
CA SER A 134 26.59 4.81 17.43
C SER A 134 25.63 5.95 17.77
N LYS A 135 26.00 7.20 17.49
CA LYS A 135 25.15 8.39 17.66
C LYS A 135 23.95 8.42 16.70
N ILE A 136 24.10 7.94 15.46
CA ILE A 136 22.97 7.74 14.54
C ILE A 136 21.98 6.73 15.12
N ALA A 137 22.48 5.62 15.70
CA ALA A 137 21.64 4.63 16.34
C ALA A 137 20.86 5.25 17.51
N THR A 138 21.49 6.13 18.31
CA THR A 138 20.81 6.88 19.36
C THR A 138 19.76 7.84 18.80
N ILE A 139 20.05 8.63 17.77
CA ILE A 139 19.06 9.51 17.13
C ILE A 139 17.87 8.73 16.56
N ASN A 140 18.12 7.52 16.04
CA ASN A 140 17.08 6.64 15.51
C ASN A 140 16.27 5.92 16.60
N ARG A 141 16.84 5.75 17.81
CA ARG A 141 16.22 5.06 18.95
C ARG A 141 15.56 6.01 19.95
N SER A 142 16.11 7.21 20.12
CA SER A 142 15.63 8.26 21.00
C SER A 142 14.61 9.11 20.25
N PRO A 143 13.32 9.10 20.64
CA PRO A 143 12.46 10.22 20.30
C PRO A 143 13.06 11.50 20.93
N PRO A 144 12.99 12.66 20.27
CA PRO A 144 13.29 13.92 20.95
C PRO A 144 12.21 14.11 22.03
N GLY A 145 12.61 14.01 23.30
CA GLY A 145 11.74 14.20 24.46
C GLY A 145 11.51 12.93 25.29
N VAL A 146 12.53 12.52 26.06
CA VAL A 146 12.33 11.76 27.31
C VAL A 146 13.31 12.34 28.32
N GLU A 147 12.86 13.36 29.04
CA GLU A 147 13.19 13.50 30.46
C GLU A 147 11.90 13.16 31.21
N ASP A 148 12.02 12.11 32.04
CA ASP A 148 11.16 11.60 33.11
C ASP A 148 9.71 12.10 33.22
N ASP A 149 8.75 11.19 33.10
CA ASP A 149 8.12 10.58 34.28
C ASP A 149 7.07 9.55 33.86
N ASP A 150 6.87 8.55 34.72
CA ASP A 150 5.97 7.42 34.58
C ASP A 150 4.57 7.76 34.05
N ALA A 151 4.26 7.38 32.81
CA ALA A 151 2.88 7.23 32.35
C ALA A 151 2.74 6.14 31.27
N GLU A 152 1.92 5.16 31.61
CA GLU A 152 1.42 4.06 30.78
C GLU A 152 1.26 4.39 29.28
N GLY A 153 1.98 3.64 28.44
CA GLY A 153 1.40 3.06 27.22
C GLY A 153 0.63 3.97 26.25
N VAL A 154 1.04 5.22 26.03
CA VAL A 154 0.42 6.06 24.99
C VAL A 154 1.01 5.74 23.61
N SER A 155 0.24 4.95 22.87
CA SER A 155 0.42 4.67 21.44
C SER A 155 0.69 5.94 20.62
N ARG A 156 1.79 5.94 19.84
CA ARG A 156 2.27 6.98 18.88
C ARG A 156 1.29 7.36 17.73
N VAL A 157 -0.01 7.11 17.91
CA VAL A 157 -1.13 7.55 17.08
C VAL A 157 -1.77 8.84 17.64
N SER A 158 -1.41 9.26 18.86
CA SER A 158 -1.92 10.44 19.58
C SER A 158 -1.58 11.79 18.91
N ASP A 159 -0.38 12.02 18.40
CA ASP A 159 0.06 13.40 18.03
C ASP A 159 -0.65 14.02 16.82
N ILE A 160 -1.11 13.20 15.86
CA ILE A 160 -1.90 13.73 14.73
C ILE A 160 -3.30 14.14 15.20
N SER A 161 -3.77 13.63 16.36
CA SER A 161 -5.12 13.89 16.86
C SER A 161 -5.38 15.36 17.13
N GLU A 162 -4.37 16.11 17.58
CA GLU A 162 -4.47 17.53 17.89
C GLU A 162 -4.63 18.39 16.64
N HIS A 163 -4.00 17.98 15.53
CA HIS A 163 -4.00 18.72 14.26
C HIS A 163 -5.08 18.21 13.28
N GLN A 164 -6.03 17.37 13.72
CA GLN A 164 -7.03 16.76 12.83
C GLN A 164 -7.86 17.80 12.07
N GLN A 165 -8.33 18.84 12.77
CA GLN A 165 -9.12 19.91 12.17
C GLN A 165 -8.29 20.68 11.13
N GLU A 166 -7.08 21.13 11.51
CA GLU A 166 -6.21 21.90 10.63
C GLU A 166 -5.80 21.11 9.38
N ILE A 167 -5.46 19.82 9.52
CA ILE A 167 -5.13 18.95 8.39
C ILE A 167 -6.33 18.81 7.45
N TYR A 168 -7.53 18.62 8.00
CA TYR A 168 -8.74 18.47 7.20
C TYR A 168 -9.05 19.75 6.42
N ASP A 169 -9.05 20.91 7.09
CA ASP A 169 -9.37 22.20 6.51
C ASP A 169 -8.33 22.62 5.45
N TYR A 170 -7.05 22.34 5.70
CA TYR A 170 -6.00 22.58 4.72
C TYR A 170 -6.17 21.72 3.46
N ILE A 171 -6.46 20.42 3.62
CA ILE A 171 -6.71 19.55 2.46
C ILE A 171 -7.98 19.98 1.71
N ARG A 172 -9.04 20.33 2.43
CA ARG A 172 -10.31 20.80 1.86
C ARG A 172 -10.08 22.08 1.04
N SER A 173 -9.43 23.09 1.60
CA SER A 173 -9.13 24.35 0.91
C SER A 173 -8.25 24.13 -0.33
N LEU A 174 -7.19 23.31 -0.24
CA LEU A 174 -6.35 22.95 -1.40
C LEU A 174 -7.16 22.32 -2.54
N MET A 175 -8.10 21.43 -2.19
CA MET A 175 -8.93 20.72 -3.14
C MET A 175 -10.01 21.61 -3.77
N LEU A 176 -10.61 22.52 -3.01
CA LEU A 176 -11.60 23.49 -3.50
C LEU A 176 -10.97 24.54 -4.43
N ASN A 177 -9.79 25.04 -4.09
CA ASN A 177 -9.09 26.05 -4.89
C ASN A 177 -8.60 25.51 -6.24
N THR A 178 -8.47 24.18 -6.36
CA THR A 178 -8.01 23.56 -7.59
C THR A 178 -9.20 22.96 -8.35
N ARG A 179 -9.78 23.72 -9.29
CA ARG A 179 -10.95 23.35 -10.13
C ARG A 179 -10.87 21.96 -10.85
N ARG A 180 -9.70 21.30 -10.86
CA ARG A 180 -9.45 19.99 -11.50
C ARG A 180 -9.37 18.79 -10.53
N LEU A 181 -9.52 18.99 -9.21
CA LEU A 181 -9.32 17.94 -8.19
C LEU A 181 -10.65 17.46 -7.57
N ALA A 182 -11.60 16.97 -8.37
CA ALA A 182 -12.84 16.36 -7.85
C ALA A 182 -12.66 14.93 -7.29
N SER A 183 -11.43 14.46 -7.06
CA SER A 183 -11.15 13.08 -6.65
C SER A 183 -10.12 13.02 -5.52
N LEU A 184 -10.39 12.18 -4.52
CA LEU A 184 -9.51 11.94 -3.36
C LEU A 184 -8.10 11.50 -3.73
N GLU A 185 -7.91 10.92 -4.93
CA GLU A 185 -6.58 10.51 -5.37
C GLU A 185 -5.69 11.67 -5.80
N LYS A 186 -6.29 12.81 -6.14
CA LYS A 186 -5.58 13.95 -6.66
C LYS A 186 -5.13 14.92 -5.56
N ILE A 187 -5.30 14.55 -4.27
CA ILE A 187 -4.79 15.32 -3.14
C ILE A 187 -3.27 15.47 -3.30
N PRO A 188 -2.73 16.71 -3.37
CA PRO A 188 -1.30 16.96 -3.56
C PRO A 188 -0.54 16.75 -2.25
N TRP A 189 -0.31 15.50 -1.86
CA TRP A 189 0.30 15.13 -0.58
C TRP A 189 1.64 15.80 -0.29
N SER A 190 2.42 16.15 -1.31
CA SER A 190 3.65 16.94 -1.14
C SER A 190 3.39 18.32 -0.55
N LYS A 191 2.38 19.05 -1.05
CA LYS A 191 1.97 20.36 -0.49
C LYS A 191 1.41 20.23 0.93
N VAL A 192 0.66 19.15 1.18
CA VAL A 192 0.18 18.84 2.54
C VAL A 192 1.36 18.64 3.48
N GLN A 193 2.39 17.90 3.07
CA GLN A 193 3.57 17.66 3.88
C GLN A 193 4.45 18.92 4.07
N GLU A 194 4.46 19.87 3.13
CA GLU A 194 5.11 21.17 3.31
C GLU A 194 4.49 21.97 4.47
N LYS A 195 3.15 21.93 4.62
CA LYS A 195 2.43 22.56 5.74
C LYS A 195 2.59 21.81 7.06
N PHE A 196 2.74 20.48 7.00
CA PHE A 196 2.90 19.62 8.17
C PHE A 196 4.23 18.84 8.12
N PRO A 197 5.39 19.51 8.26
CA PRO A 197 6.70 18.93 8.01
C PRO A 197 7.07 17.80 8.99
N GLY A 198 6.46 17.77 10.18
CA GLY A 198 6.65 16.71 11.18
C GLY A 198 6.08 15.34 10.78
N TYR A 199 5.33 15.24 9.67
CA TYR A 199 4.73 14.00 9.20
C TYR A 199 5.14 13.67 7.77
N SER A 200 5.44 12.39 7.51
CA SER A 200 5.70 11.93 6.14
C SER A 200 4.42 11.94 5.29
N THR A 201 4.57 12.11 3.98
CA THR A 201 3.45 12.05 3.01
C THR A 201 2.63 10.77 3.15
N SER A 202 3.29 9.63 3.38
CA SER A 202 2.63 8.34 3.62
C SER A 202 1.82 8.33 4.92
N LYS A 203 2.36 8.88 6.02
CA LYS A 203 1.66 8.95 7.31
C LYS A 203 0.41 9.81 7.20
N LEU A 204 0.53 11.01 6.62
CA LEU A 204 -0.59 11.92 6.34
C LEU A 204 -1.66 11.25 5.47
N ARG A 205 -1.24 10.63 4.36
CA ARG A 205 -2.16 9.95 3.45
C ARG A 205 -2.91 8.81 4.11
N ILE A 206 -2.24 7.97 4.88
CA ILE A 206 -2.86 6.84 5.58
C ILE A 206 -3.82 7.36 6.64
N HIS A 207 -3.37 8.28 7.50
CA HIS A 207 -4.21 8.85 8.55
C HIS A 207 -5.48 9.49 7.97
N PHE A 208 -5.33 10.31 6.94
CA PHE A 208 -6.45 10.96 6.27
C PHE A 208 -7.47 9.96 5.72
N ASN A 209 -6.98 8.97 4.96
CA ASN A 209 -7.85 8.03 4.24
C ASN A 209 -8.46 6.95 5.14
N MET A 210 -7.78 6.56 6.23
CA MET A 210 -8.24 5.47 7.11
C MET A 210 -9.00 5.96 8.34
N SER A 211 -8.72 7.18 8.79
CA SER A 211 -9.23 7.71 10.07
C SER A 211 -9.98 9.02 9.89
N LEU A 212 -9.32 10.06 9.39
CA LEU A 212 -9.86 11.43 9.39
C LEU A 212 -11.10 11.58 8.50
N LEU A 213 -11.00 11.23 7.22
CA LEU A 213 -12.12 11.36 6.28
C LEU A 213 -13.30 10.45 6.66
N PRO A 214 -13.09 9.18 7.07
CA PRO A 214 -14.18 8.37 7.64
C PRO A 214 -14.78 8.91 8.94
N LYS A 215 -14.04 9.68 9.74
CA LYS A 215 -14.56 10.38 10.93
C LYS A 215 -15.46 11.55 10.49
N VAL A 216 -15.01 12.37 9.54
CA VAL A 216 -15.82 13.43 8.93
C VAL A 216 -17.12 12.89 8.34
N TYR A 217 -17.04 11.83 7.51
CA TYR A 217 -18.24 11.25 6.93
C TYR A 217 -19.23 10.73 7.97
N ARG A 218 -18.78 10.17 9.10
CA ARG A 218 -19.65 9.77 10.20
C ARG A 218 -20.34 10.96 10.88
N LYS A 219 -19.63 12.09 11.00
CA LYS A 219 -20.15 13.29 11.67
C LYS A 219 -21.18 14.02 10.79
N VAL A 220 -20.90 14.13 9.49
CA VAL A 220 -21.77 14.84 8.52
C VAL A 220 -22.91 13.94 8.00
N TYR A 221 -22.65 12.64 7.83
CA TYR A 221 -23.61 11.66 7.36
C TYR A 221 -23.76 10.55 8.41
N PRO A 222 -24.64 10.69 9.42
CA PRO A 222 -24.74 9.75 10.56
C PRO A 222 -24.92 8.27 10.17
N GLU A 223 -25.54 8.04 9.01
CA GLU A 223 -25.77 6.70 8.45
C GLU A 223 -24.50 6.07 7.84
N PHE A 224 -23.47 6.87 7.57
CA PHE A 224 -22.20 6.39 7.06
C PHE A 224 -21.49 5.52 8.10
N SER A 225 -21.16 4.30 7.72
CA SER A 225 -20.47 3.36 8.60
C SER A 225 -19.64 2.37 7.82
N GLY A 226 -18.67 1.73 8.49
CA GLY A 226 -17.94 0.61 7.90
C GLY A 226 -18.87 -0.56 7.50
N LYS A 227 -20.03 -0.73 8.17
CA LYS A 227 -21.06 -1.72 7.81
C LYS A 227 -21.73 -1.36 6.49
N LEU A 228 -22.09 -0.09 6.28
CA LEU A 228 -22.60 0.41 4.99
C LEU A 228 -21.61 0.16 3.86
N VAL A 229 -20.33 0.51 4.05
CA VAL A 229 -19.28 0.26 3.05
C VAL A 229 -19.17 -1.23 2.73
N SER A 230 -19.23 -2.08 3.76
CA SER A 230 -19.20 -3.53 3.59
C SER A 230 -20.41 -4.07 2.82
N ARG A 231 -21.62 -3.57 3.08
CA ARG A 231 -22.82 -3.94 2.31
C ARG A 231 -22.66 -3.59 0.84
N LEU A 232 -22.18 -2.39 0.54
CA LEU A 232 -21.94 -1.92 -0.83
C LEU A 232 -20.89 -2.77 -1.55
N THR A 233 -19.79 -3.12 -0.89
CA THR A 233 -18.71 -3.88 -1.51
C THR A 233 -19.06 -5.35 -1.67
N ILE A 234 -19.72 -5.99 -0.69
CA ILE A 234 -20.24 -7.36 -0.81
C ILE A 234 -21.28 -7.46 -1.92
N ARG A 235 -22.19 -6.48 -2.02
CA ARG A 235 -23.14 -6.36 -3.14
C ARG A 235 -22.41 -6.33 -4.48
N TRP A 236 -21.33 -5.56 -4.57
CA TRP A 236 -20.56 -5.42 -5.81
C TRP A 236 -19.79 -6.69 -6.15
N ILE A 237 -19.11 -7.29 -5.18
CA ILE A 237 -18.43 -8.58 -5.32
C ILE A 237 -19.42 -9.65 -5.81
N ARG A 238 -20.61 -9.73 -5.21
CA ARG A 238 -21.66 -10.66 -5.66
C ARG A 238 -22.02 -10.47 -7.14
N LYS A 239 -22.06 -9.23 -7.63
CA LYS A 239 -22.30 -8.94 -9.05
C LYS A 239 -21.12 -9.36 -9.92
N LEU A 240 -19.89 -9.10 -9.47
CA LEU A 240 -18.68 -9.48 -10.20
C LEU A 240 -18.54 -10.99 -10.33
N LEU A 241 -18.82 -11.75 -9.26
CA LEU A 241 -18.75 -13.21 -9.26
C LEU A 241 -19.79 -13.91 -10.15
N LYS A 242 -20.81 -13.18 -10.61
CA LYS A 242 -21.81 -13.68 -11.58
C LYS A 242 -21.40 -13.44 -13.04
N ARG A 243 -20.33 -12.69 -13.30
CA ARG A 243 -19.90 -12.38 -14.66
C ARG A 243 -19.10 -13.56 -15.25
N PRO A 244 -19.10 -13.75 -16.58
CA PRO A 244 -18.33 -14.82 -17.22
C PRO A 244 -16.83 -14.74 -16.91
N ASN A 245 -16.28 -13.53 -16.77
CA ASN A 245 -14.87 -13.31 -16.47
C ASN A 245 -14.51 -13.39 -14.97
N SER A 246 -15.40 -13.92 -14.12
CA SER A 246 -15.19 -14.00 -12.67
C SER A 246 -13.95 -14.82 -12.27
N GLU A 247 -13.53 -15.78 -13.10
CA GLU A 247 -12.35 -16.63 -12.88
C GLU A 247 -11.03 -15.86 -12.83
N ARG A 248 -10.99 -14.66 -13.44
CA ARG A 248 -9.82 -13.77 -13.39
C ARG A 248 -9.66 -13.11 -12.02
N LEU A 249 -10.70 -13.08 -11.20
CA LEU A 249 -10.64 -12.52 -9.85
C LEU A 249 -9.99 -13.54 -8.92
N ARG A 250 -8.78 -13.25 -8.44
CA ARG A 250 -8.10 -14.11 -7.46
C ARG A 250 -8.22 -13.52 -6.07
N SER A 251 -8.06 -12.22 -5.93
CA SER A 251 -7.94 -11.53 -4.65
C SER A 251 -8.71 -10.22 -4.60
N LEU A 252 -8.83 -9.64 -3.40
CA LEU A 252 -9.41 -8.30 -3.22
C LEU A 252 -8.67 -7.20 -4.01
N LYS A 253 -7.38 -7.42 -4.35
CA LYS A 253 -6.60 -6.45 -5.13
C LYS A 253 -7.05 -6.39 -6.60
N ASP A 254 -7.71 -7.44 -7.08
CA ASP A 254 -8.19 -7.52 -8.48
C ASP A 254 -9.54 -6.82 -8.66
N ILE A 255 -10.16 -6.34 -7.58
CA ILE A 255 -11.42 -5.60 -7.62
C ILE A 255 -11.12 -4.10 -7.70
N ASP A 256 -11.59 -3.48 -8.78
CA ASP A 256 -11.50 -2.04 -8.97
C ASP A 256 -12.54 -1.29 -8.12
N PHE A 257 -12.26 -1.16 -6.83
CA PHE A 257 -13.07 -0.34 -5.91
C PHE A 257 -12.98 1.14 -6.23
N LYS A 258 -11.86 1.59 -6.81
CA LYS A 258 -11.61 2.99 -7.15
C LYS A 258 -12.62 3.50 -8.18
N SER A 259 -12.76 2.78 -9.30
CA SER A 259 -13.73 3.15 -10.33
C SER A 259 -15.17 3.03 -9.80
N LYS A 260 -15.43 2.03 -8.94
CA LYS A 260 -16.77 1.78 -8.45
C LYS A 260 -17.25 2.77 -7.37
N PHE A 261 -16.36 3.15 -6.47
CA PHE A 261 -16.62 3.97 -5.29
C PHE A 261 -15.58 5.12 -5.19
N PRO A 262 -15.53 6.02 -6.18
CA PRO A 262 -14.46 7.05 -6.27
C PRO A 262 -14.49 8.07 -5.12
N MET A 263 -15.64 8.20 -4.45
CA MET A 263 -15.86 9.09 -3.30
C MET A 263 -15.34 8.49 -1.98
N LEU A 264 -14.96 7.22 -1.96
CA LEU A 264 -14.43 6.53 -0.78
C LEU A 264 -12.94 6.25 -0.97
N PRO A 265 -12.11 6.39 0.09
CA PRO A 265 -10.73 5.93 0.02
C PRO A 265 -10.65 4.43 -0.28
N VAL A 266 -9.86 4.05 -1.28
CA VAL A 266 -9.68 2.65 -1.70
C VAL A 266 -9.14 1.80 -0.54
N ILE A 267 -8.21 2.34 0.24
CA ILE A 267 -7.61 1.65 1.38
C ILE A 267 -8.65 1.37 2.47
N TYR A 268 -9.52 2.34 2.78
CA TYR A 268 -10.62 2.19 3.73
C TYR A 268 -11.67 1.19 3.23
N THR A 269 -12.07 1.32 1.98
CA THR A 269 -13.02 0.41 1.32
C THR A 269 -12.53 -1.03 1.34
N THR A 270 -11.25 -1.23 1.03
CA THR A 270 -10.60 -2.55 1.08
C THR A 270 -10.53 -3.08 2.51
N HIS A 271 -10.23 -2.23 3.49
CA HIS A 271 -10.18 -2.60 4.90
C HIS A 271 -11.56 -3.06 5.41
N CYS A 272 -12.61 -2.27 5.18
CA CYS A 272 -13.98 -2.63 5.56
C CYS A 272 -14.41 -3.96 4.90
N THR A 273 -14.16 -4.10 3.60
CA THR A 273 -14.47 -5.32 2.84
C THR A 273 -13.75 -6.54 3.40
N ARG A 274 -12.44 -6.44 3.65
CA ARG A 274 -11.65 -7.52 4.23
C ARG A 274 -12.19 -7.93 5.59
N ARG A 275 -12.43 -6.96 6.48
CA ARG A 275 -12.97 -7.22 7.83
C ARG A 275 -14.33 -7.89 7.78
N ALA A 276 -15.22 -7.45 6.87
CA ALA A 276 -16.52 -8.07 6.67
C ALA A 276 -16.40 -9.49 6.13
N LEU A 277 -15.60 -9.71 5.09
CA LEU A 277 -15.38 -11.05 4.53
C LEU A 277 -14.80 -12.02 5.57
N SER A 278 -13.79 -11.61 6.34
CA SER A 278 -13.25 -12.44 7.42
C SER A 278 -14.32 -12.85 8.43
N LYS A 279 -15.22 -11.93 8.80
CA LYS A 279 -16.36 -12.24 9.69
C LYS A 279 -17.37 -13.18 9.03
N ILE A 280 -17.73 -12.92 7.78
CA ILE A 280 -18.67 -13.74 7.00
C ILE A 280 -18.13 -15.16 6.83
N ILE A 281 -16.85 -15.32 6.50
CA ILE A 281 -16.21 -16.64 6.36
C ILE A 281 -16.27 -17.42 7.68
N ARG A 282 -15.93 -16.79 8.82
CA ARG A 282 -16.04 -17.44 10.13
C ARG A 282 -17.47 -17.87 10.43
N LYS A 283 -18.45 -16.98 10.21
CA LYS A 283 -19.86 -17.31 10.39
C LYS A 283 -20.30 -18.43 9.48
N TYR A 284 -19.87 -18.42 8.22
CA TYR A 284 -20.18 -19.46 7.25
C TYR A 284 -19.55 -20.81 7.62
N GLN A 285 -18.32 -20.81 8.15
CA GLN A 285 -17.66 -22.03 8.66
C GLN A 285 -18.43 -22.62 9.84
N VAL A 286 -18.83 -21.79 10.80
CA VAL A 286 -19.67 -22.22 11.94
C VAL A 286 -21.02 -22.73 11.46
N TYR A 287 -21.64 -22.02 10.52
CA TYR A 287 -22.90 -22.39 9.90
C TYR A 287 -22.81 -23.75 9.19
N ALA A 288 -21.78 -23.96 8.37
CA ALA A 288 -21.54 -25.21 7.64
C ALA A 288 -21.22 -26.38 8.57
N ALA A 289 -20.55 -26.13 9.70
CA ALA A 289 -20.26 -27.16 10.70
C ALA A 289 -21.50 -27.57 11.52
N ARG A 290 -22.44 -26.64 11.75
CA ARG A 290 -23.68 -26.89 12.51
C ARG A 290 -24.82 -27.43 11.66
N SER A 291 -24.85 -27.07 10.38
CA SER A 291 -25.94 -27.41 9.48
C SER A 291 -25.67 -28.76 8.82
N GLN A 292 -26.10 -29.86 9.44
CA GLN A 292 -26.29 -31.11 8.70
C GLN A 292 -27.49 -31.03 7.73
N ARG A 293 -28.44 -30.09 7.94
CA ARG A 293 -29.55 -29.79 7.02
C ARG A 293 -29.99 -28.32 7.16
N LEU A 294 -30.51 -27.73 6.07
CA LEU A 294 -31.29 -26.48 5.97
C LEU A 294 -30.57 -25.17 5.52
N PHE A 295 -30.15 -25.05 4.24
CA PHE A 295 -30.88 -24.28 3.20
C PHE A 295 -30.19 -24.28 1.80
N ILE A 296 -30.99 -24.64 0.78
CA ILE A 296 -30.99 -24.29 -0.66
C ILE A 296 -29.72 -24.58 -1.50
N ASP A 297 -29.81 -25.70 -2.22
CA ASP A 297 -29.16 -26.11 -3.49
C ASP A 297 -27.95 -27.05 -3.47
N SER A 298 -27.41 -27.45 -2.32
CA SER A 298 -26.49 -28.60 -2.24
C SER A 298 -26.24 -29.01 -0.79
N GLU A 299 -26.45 -30.28 -0.44
CA GLU A 299 -25.89 -30.85 0.78
C GLU A 299 -24.35 -30.80 0.66
N LEU A 300 -23.68 -30.09 1.57
CA LEU A 300 -22.22 -30.15 1.66
C LEU A 300 -21.85 -31.49 2.29
N SER A 301 -21.04 -32.27 1.59
CA SER A 301 -20.47 -33.50 2.14
C SER A 301 -19.53 -33.18 3.32
N ALA A 302 -19.30 -34.17 4.18
CA ALA A 302 -18.36 -34.02 5.30
C ALA A 302 -16.95 -33.60 4.83
N ALA A 303 -16.49 -34.09 3.67
CA ALA A 303 -15.24 -33.69 3.05
C ALA A 303 -15.21 -32.20 2.67
N GLU A 304 -16.33 -31.66 2.18
CA GLU A 304 -16.44 -30.26 1.81
C GLU A 304 -16.45 -29.33 3.04
N VAL A 305 -17.07 -29.78 4.14
CA VAL A 305 -17.00 -29.07 5.43
C VAL A 305 -15.57 -29.02 5.96
N GLU A 306 -14.81 -30.11 5.85
CA GLU A 306 -13.39 -30.13 6.23
C GLU A 306 -12.54 -29.21 5.34
N GLU A 307 -12.80 -29.16 4.02
CA GLU A 307 -12.14 -28.19 3.14
C GLU A 307 -12.48 -26.74 3.46
N LEU A 308 -13.73 -26.46 3.86
CA LEU A 308 -14.15 -25.13 4.30
C LEU A 308 -13.42 -24.67 5.56
N LYS A 309 -13.16 -25.58 6.51
CA LYS A 309 -12.38 -25.28 7.72
C LYS A 309 -10.94 -24.86 7.41
N LYS A 310 -10.37 -25.34 6.29
CA LYS A 310 -9.01 -24.96 5.84
C LYS A 310 -8.92 -23.50 5.35
N ILE A 311 -10.04 -22.83 5.07
CA ILE A 311 -10.01 -21.42 4.67
C ILE A 311 -9.57 -20.56 5.84
N ASN A 312 -8.39 -19.94 5.75
CA ASN A 312 -7.91 -19.02 6.77
C ASN A 312 -8.60 -17.64 6.64
N PRO A 313 -9.48 -17.23 7.58
CA PRO A 313 -10.20 -15.97 7.46
C PRO A 313 -9.29 -14.74 7.63
N LYS A 314 -8.07 -14.92 8.18
CA LYS A 314 -7.06 -13.86 8.31
C LYS A 314 -6.27 -13.67 7.02
N ASN A 315 -6.19 -14.70 6.17
CA ASN A 315 -5.48 -14.65 4.90
C ASN A 315 -6.44 -14.85 3.72
N LEU A 316 -6.98 -13.73 3.22
CA LEU A 316 -7.85 -13.74 2.04
C LEU A 316 -7.07 -13.71 0.71
N GLY A 317 -5.80 -14.11 0.73
CA GLY A 317 -5.01 -14.31 -0.47
C GLY A 317 -5.64 -15.40 -1.33
N ARG A 318 -5.96 -15.07 -2.59
CA ARG A 318 -6.62 -15.97 -3.55
C ARG A 318 -8.04 -16.44 -3.15
N ILE A 319 -8.73 -15.73 -2.25
CA ILE A 319 -10.05 -16.12 -1.74
C ILE A 319 -11.11 -16.33 -2.84
N PHE A 320 -11.01 -15.60 -3.96
CA PHE A 320 -11.98 -15.71 -5.06
C PHE A 320 -11.76 -16.93 -5.96
N SER A 321 -10.62 -17.62 -5.82
CA SER A 321 -10.37 -18.91 -6.45
C SER A 321 -10.97 -20.08 -5.67
N ASN A 322 -11.53 -19.83 -4.48
CA ASN A 322 -12.14 -20.86 -3.66
C ASN A 322 -13.53 -21.23 -4.22
N LYS A 323 -13.79 -22.53 -4.43
CA LYS A 323 -15.06 -23.02 -5.00
C LYS A 323 -16.31 -22.60 -4.21
N TYR A 324 -16.17 -22.39 -2.90
CA TYR A 324 -17.26 -21.98 -2.01
C TYR A 324 -17.50 -20.46 -1.95
N ILE A 325 -16.68 -19.65 -2.62
CA ILE A 325 -16.75 -18.19 -2.47
C ILE A 325 -18.10 -17.61 -2.89
N ARG A 326 -18.74 -18.19 -3.91
CA ARG A 326 -20.09 -17.76 -4.33
C ARG A 326 -21.12 -17.98 -3.22
N ASN A 327 -21.03 -19.10 -2.51
CA ASN A 327 -21.92 -19.42 -1.39
C ASN A 327 -21.63 -18.55 -0.17
N ILE A 328 -20.34 -18.36 0.17
CA ILE A 328 -19.91 -17.43 1.24
C ILE A 328 -20.43 -16.01 0.98
N ILE A 329 -20.35 -15.52 -0.26
CA ILE A 329 -20.85 -14.19 -0.64
C ILE A 329 -22.38 -14.15 -0.67
N LYS A 330 -23.07 -15.21 -1.09
CA LYS A 330 -24.54 -15.33 -1.01
C LYS A 330 -25.00 -15.26 0.44
N PHE A 331 -24.37 -16.03 1.33
CA PHE A 331 -24.58 -16.01 2.78
C PHE A 331 -24.31 -14.61 3.36
N GLY A 332 -23.15 -14.03 3.06
CA GLY A 332 -22.79 -12.68 3.50
C GLY A 332 -23.75 -11.59 3.02
N TYR A 333 -24.35 -11.75 1.84
CA TYR A 333 -25.36 -10.83 1.32
C TYR A 333 -26.65 -10.86 2.16
N SER A 334 -27.04 -12.04 2.66
CA SER A 334 -28.18 -12.21 3.56
C SER A 334 -27.84 -11.72 4.97
N GLU A 335 -26.71 -12.16 5.54
CA GLU A 335 -26.23 -11.79 6.88
C GLU A 335 -26.05 -10.28 7.07
N LEU A 336 -25.69 -9.56 6.01
CA LEU A 336 -25.53 -8.11 6.05
C LEU A 336 -26.82 -7.37 5.65
N GLU A 337 -27.93 -8.07 5.42
CA GLU A 337 -29.23 -7.49 5.02
C GLU A 337 -29.13 -6.59 3.78
N VAL A 338 -28.24 -6.92 2.84
CA VAL A 338 -27.88 -6.05 1.71
C VAL A 338 -29.09 -5.70 0.83
N LYS A 339 -30.09 -6.59 0.77
CA LYS A 339 -31.34 -6.34 0.02
C LYS A 339 -32.14 -5.20 0.65
N HIS A 340 -32.27 -5.19 1.97
CA HIS A 340 -33.08 -4.25 2.73
C HIS A 340 -32.48 -2.83 2.70
N TRP A 341 -31.17 -2.73 2.91
CA TRP A 341 -30.46 -1.45 3.00
C TRP A 341 -30.02 -0.86 1.65
N LYS A 342 -30.33 -1.52 0.53
CA LYS A 342 -29.81 -1.17 -0.80
C LYS A 342 -30.05 0.29 -1.19
N LEU A 343 -31.27 0.80 -0.98
CA LEU A 343 -31.66 2.13 -1.43
C LEU A 343 -31.03 3.19 -0.53
N HIS A 344 -31.16 2.98 0.78
CA HIS A 344 -30.53 3.80 1.82
C HIS A 344 -29.01 3.92 1.62
N ASP A 345 -28.28 2.81 1.52
CA ASP A 345 -26.82 2.83 1.34
C ASP A 345 -26.40 3.60 0.07
N LYS A 346 -27.20 3.52 -1.00
CA LYS A 346 -26.97 4.28 -2.23
C LYS A 346 -27.21 5.78 -2.06
N ASN A 347 -28.22 6.17 -1.27
CA ASN A 347 -28.54 7.56 -1.03
C ASN A 347 -27.43 8.23 -0.21
N VAL A 348 -26.94 7.60 0.87
CA VAL A 348 -25.78 8.07 1.63
C VAL A 348 -24.56 8.26 0.72
N LEU A 349 -24.28 7.26 -0.13
CA LEU A 349 -23.15 7.32 -1.06
C LEU A 349 -23.32 8.45 -2.10
N ARG A 350 -24.56 8.76 -2.51
CA ARG A 350 -24.87 9.88 -3.40
C ARG A 350 -24.61 11.23 -2.70
N CYS A 351 -25.02 11.38 -1.45
CA CYS A 351 -24.72 12.58 -0.65
C CYS A 351 -23.20 12.80 -0.55
N ILE A 352 -22.44 11.77 -0.18
CA ILE A 352 -20.97 11.82 -0.14
C ILE A 352 -20.37 12.15 -1.52
N LYS A 353 -20.92 11.58 -2.60
CA LYS A 353 -20.44 11.86 -3.96
C LYS A 353 -20.60 13.33 -4.34
N ASN A 354 -21.70 13.95 -3.94
CA ASN A 354 -21.98 15.36 -4.24
C ASN A 354 -21.11 16.29 -3.40
N ASN A 355 -20.70 15.87 -2.21
CA ASN A 355 -19.82 16.62 -1.33
C ASN A 355 -18.80 15.70 -0.65
N ILE A 356 -17.70 15.41 -1.38
CA ILE A 356 -16.64 14.47 -0.99
C ILE A 356 -15.79 15.01 0.17
N LEU A 357 -15.69 16.33 0.32
CA LEU A 357 -14.99 17.00 1.41
C LEU A 357 -15.95 17.99 2.09
N PRO A 358 -16.95 17.49 2.82
CA PRO A 358 -17.97 18.34 3.42
C PRO A 358 -17.39 19.23 4.52
N GLU A 359 -18.04 20.35 4.78
CA GLU A 359 -17.72 21.15 5.97
C GLU A 359 -17.98 20.34 7.23
N CYS A 360 -17.00 20.34 8.12
CA CYS A 360 -17.04 19.56 9.34
C CYS A 360 -16.07 20.15 10.36
N THR A 361 -16.58 20.43 11.55
CA THR A 361 -15.78 20.64 12.77
C THR A 361 -15.59 19.27 13.43
N LEU A 362 -14.39 18.86 13.82
CA LEU A 362 -14.04 17.47 14.19
C LEU A 362 -14.10 17.12 15.67
#